data_AF-A0A4Y1ZGX0-F1
#
_entry.id   AF-A0A4Y1ZGX0-F1
#
_cell.length_a   1.000
_cell.length_b   1.000
_cell.length_c   1.000
_cell.angle_alpha   90.00
_cell.angle_beta   90.00
_cell.angle_gamma   90.00
#
_symmetry.space_group_name_H-M   'P 1'
#
loop_
_entity.id
_entity.type
_entity.pdbx_description
1 polymer ?
#
loop_
_entity_poly.entity_id
_entity_poly.type
_entity_poly.pdbx_seq_one_letter_code
_entity_poly.pdbx_strand_id
1 'polypeptide(L)'
;MALALQSLPDTCKTAAKGATNYQLDAENLQKLTNLELPIQAMKMNATKAMDCVRALLTDNRHFIRCGADDLGTGQEHITLYFDFPSTLDAEARNALEKRIKADTGWAIVFSDSVRVDLLQNRINELLGTSGSSSVYLDTLTAGVPIKRPDNAEELLKQLKAETGFSLTFKDESGKSGVGRSPSSVQPDFYRSETVSPRLENNEAIREAGVWAKERGITLYKSSMKQSGGQTYMEIHFITPEVALRHGSDMEELSWRTGLPITYAKNPKQNEVIRIAAEKIPQRWGMKKNPSLHTAQAELIVKLSEQPPDDELQQVRDEIDQLTGYQLKVEVR
;
A
#
# COMPACT_ATOMS: atom_id res chain seq x y z
N MET A 1 39.52 2.70 -23.08
CA MET A 1 40.69 3.38 -22.50
C MET A 1 40.45 4.88 -22.27
N ALA A 2 40.05 5.68 -23.27
CA ALA A 2 39.77 7.12 -23.08
C ALA A 2 38.73 7.44 -21.98
N LEU A 3 37.64 6.67 -21.89
CA LEU A 3 36.63 6.82 -20.84
C LEU A 3 37.13 6.43 -19.42
N ALA A 4 38.04 5.47 -19.32
CA ALA A 4 38.61 5.06 -18.04
C ALA A 4 39.62 6.08 -17.49
N LEU A 5 40.25 6.86 -18.38
CA LEU A 5 41.09 7.99 -17.98
C LEU A 5 40.24 9.16 -17.46
N GLN A 6 39.02 9.34 -17.97
CA GLN A 6 38.10 10.39 -17.50
C GLN A 6 37.58 10.14 -16.07
N SER A 7 37.48 8.87 -15.64
CA SER A 7 37.07 8.50 -14.28
C SER A 7 38.15 8.69 -13.21
N LEU A 8 39.35 9.14 -13.58
CA LEU A 8 40.40 9.48 -12.62
C LEU A 8 40.03 10.75 -11.82
N PRO A 9 40.49 10.87 -10.56
CA PRO A 9 40.33 12.09 -9.77
C PRO A 9 40.89 13.32 -10.49
N ASP A 10 40.33 14.51 -10.22
CA ASP A 10 40.77 15.75 -10.88
C ASP A 10 42.20 16.15 -10.48
N THR A 11 42.72 15.65 -9.37
CA THR A 11 44.13 15.77 -8.97
C THR A 11 45.09 15.08 -9.96
N CYS A 12 44.60 14.12 -10.75
CA CYS A 12 45.36 13.40 -11.76
C CYS A 12 45.21 14.02 -13.16
N LYS A 13 44.42 15.10 -13.33
CA LYS A 13 44.16 15.74 -14.61
C LYS A 13 44.80 17.11 -14.66
N THR A 14 45.53 17.39 -15.74
CA THR A 14 46.03 18.74 -16.03
C THR A 14 45.58 19.18 -17.42
N ALA A 15 44.89 20.32 -17.49
CA ALA A 15 44.43 20.88 -18.76
C ALA A 15 45.55 21.73 -19.37
N ALA A 16 45.97 21.40 -20.59
CA ALA A 16 46.98 22.15 -21.34
C ALA A 16 46.50 22.38 -22.77
N LYS A 17 46.27 23.65 -23.13
CA LYS A 17 45.99 24.17 -24.49
C LYS A 17 45.35 23.15 -25.47
N GLY A 18 44.10 22.77 -25.18
CA GLY A 18 43.29 21.90 -26.06
C GLY A 18 43.46 20.39 -25.83
N ALA A 19 44.28 19.97 -24.88
CA ALA A 19 44.47 18.58 -24.48
C ALA A 19 44.36 18.40 -22.96
N THR A 20 43.88 17.22 -22.54
CA THR A 20 43.87 16.79 -21.13
C THR A 20 45.00 15.80 -20.93
N ASN A 21 45.97 16.16 -20.09
CA ASN A 21 47.04 15.26 -19.68
C ASN A 21 46.62 14.53 -18.40
N TYR A 22 46.87 13.23 -18.36
CA TYR A 22 46.56 12.37 -17.22
C TYR A 22 47.86 11.92 -16.57
N GLN A 23 48.01 12.19 -15.27
CA GLN A 23 49.12 11.69 -14.48
C GLN A 23 48.69 10.40 -13.78
N LEU A 24 49.28 9.28 -14.19
CA LEU A 24 49.00 7.96 -13.63
C LEU A 24 50.06 7.62 -12.58
N ASP A 25 49.65 7.50 -11.33
CA ASP A 25 50.47 6.89 -10.28
C ASP A 25 50.31 5.36 -10.28
N ALA A 26 51.17 4.66 -9.55
CA ALA A 26 51.17 3.20 -9.50
C ALA A 26 49.85 2.62 -8.97
N GLU A 27 49.19 3.32 -8.05
CA GLU A 27 47.91 2.91 -7.46
C GLU A 27 46.77 3.00 -8.47
N ASN A 28 46.67 4.11 -9.22
CA ASN A 28 45.65 4.29 -10.24
C ASN A 28 45.89 3.40 -11.46
N LEU A 29 47.15 3.09 -11.78
CA LEU A 29 47.49 2.14 -12.85
C LEU A 29 47.08 0.72 -12.48
N GLN A 30 47.21 0.34 -11.19
CA GLN A 30 46.72 -0.93 -10.67
C GLN A 30 45.18 -1.00 -10.71
N LYS A 31 44.49 0.07 -10.30
CA LYS A 31 43.02 0.19 -10.39
C LYS A 31 42.51 0.14 -11.84
N LEU A 32 43.22 0.75 -12.78
CA LEU A 32 42.93 0.66 -14.23
C LEU A 32 43.10 -0.77 -14.76
N THR A 33 44.17 -1.45 -14.33
CA THR A 33 44.49 -2.82 -14.75
C THR A 33 43.48 -3.82 -14.21
N ASN A 34 43.00 -3.60 -12.99
CA ASN A 34 41.99 -4.43 -12.34
C ASN A 34 40.54 -4.04 -12.70
N LEU A 35 40.32 -3.02 -13.54
CA LEU A 35 39.00 -2.48 -13.89
C LEU A 35 38.17 -2.00 -12.66
N GLU A 36 38.87 -1.56 -11.61
CA GLU A 36 38.27 -1.13 -10.34
C GLU A 36 37.89 0.35 -10.33
N LEU A 37 38.27 1.11 -11.37
CA LEU A 37 37.77 2.48 -11.52
C LEU A 37 36.29 2.46 -11.94
N PRO A 38 35.45 3.33 -11.36
CA PRO A 38 34.07 3.50 -11.81
C PRO A 38 34.11 4.14 -13.19
N ILE A 39 34.26 3.32 -14.23
CA ILE A 39 34.04 3.75 -15.60
C ILE A 39 32.56 4.14 -15.64
N GLN A 40 32.28 5.43 -15.78
CA GLN A 40 30.95 5.91 -16.15
C GLN A 40 30.63 5.40 -17.56
N ALA A 41 30.34 4.11 -17.67
CA ALA A 41 29.64 3.56 -18.82
C ALA A 41 28.22 4.09 -18.73
N MET A 42 28.02 5.27 -19.32
CA MET A 42 26.75 5.94 -19.59
C MET A 42 25.56 5.42 -18.79
N LYS A 43 25.53 5.70 -17.48
CA LYS A 43 24.31 5.54 -16.70
C LYS A 43 23.26 6.42 -17.38
N MET A 44 22.24 5.79 -17.97
CA MET A 44 21.20 6.52 -18.70
C MET A 44 20.57 7.54 -17.75
N ASN A 45 20.11 8.68 -18.28
CA ASN A 45 19.32 9.60 -17.47
C ASN A 45 18.16 8.83 -16.80
N ALA A 46 17.90 9.07 -15.52
CA ALA A 46 16.93 8.32 -14.71
C ALA A 46 15.56 8.19 -15.40
N THR A 47 15.07 9.27 -16.01
CA THR A 47 13.80 9.27 -16.74
C THR A 47 13.85 8.31 -17.93
N LYS A 48 14.92 8.38 -18.73
CA LYS A 48 15.10 7.52 -19.91
C LYS A 48 15.33 6.06 -19.52
N ALA A 49 15.99 5.81 -18.40
CA ALA A 49 16.18 4.48 -17.84
C ALA A 49 14.85 3.89 -17.37
N MET A 50 14.04 4.65 -16.63
CA MET A 50 12.70 4.23 -16.21
C MET A 50 11.78 3.95 -17.41
N ASP A 51 11.84 4.76 -18.47
CA ASP A 51 11.04 4.51 -19.68
C ASP A 51 11.48 3.22 -20.41
N CYS A 52 12.79 2.94 -20.43
CA CYS A 52 13.32 1.69 -20.96
C CYS A 52 12.86 0.48 -20.12
N VAL A 53 12.92 0.58 -18.79
CA VAL A 53 12.41 -0.44 -17.87
C VAL A 53 10.91 -0.68 -18.08
N ARG A 54 10.11 0.39 -18.20
CA ARG A 54 8.67 0.28 -18.46
C ARG A 54 8.40 -0.44 -19.79
N ALA A 55 9.12 -0.07 -20.86
CA ALA A 55 8.98 -0.73 -22.16
C ALA A 55 9.36 -2.22 -22.09
N LEU A 56 10.44 -2.55 -21.37
CA LEU A 56 10.90 -3.93 -21.20
C LEU A 56 9.95 -4.79 -20.37
N LEU A 57 9.24 -4.20 -19.41
CA LEU A 57 8.30 -4.87 -18.52
C LEU A 57 6.82 -4.66 -18.91
N THR A 58 6.54 -4.06 -20.08
CA THR A 58 5.16 -3.78 -20.53
C THR A 58 4.33 -5.06 -20.67
N ASP A 59 4.95 -6.15 -21.12
CA ASP A 59 4.27 -7.44 -21.28
C ASP A 59 4.20 -8.26 -19.98
N ASN A 60 4.80 -7.78 -18.88
CA ASN A 60 4.77 -8.47 -17.60
C ASN A 60 3.49 -8.10 -16.85
N ARG A 61 2.55 -9.04 -16.78
CA ARG A 61 1.23 -8.88 -16.13
C ARG A 61 1.29 -8.43 -14.67
N HIS A 62 2.39 -8.75 -13.98
CA HIS A 62 2.58 -8.51 -12.56
C HIS A 62 3.35 -7.22 -12.27
N PHE A 63 3.90 -6.55 -13.29
CA PHE A 63 4.64 -5.30 -13.12
C PHE A 63 3.67 -4.13 -12.90
N ILE A 64 3.88 -3.38 -11.82
CA ILE A 64 3.05 -2.22 -11.47
C ILE A 64 3.72 -0.93 -11.93
N ARG A 65 4.93 -0.67 -11.43
CA ARG A 65 5.68 0.55 -11.69
C ARG A 65 7.15 0.40 -11.34
N CYS A 66 7.95 1.35 -11.80
CA CYS A 66 9.34 1.55 -11.37
C CYS A 66 9.52 2.97 -10.84
N GLY A 67 10.35 3.12 -9.80
CA GLY A 67 10.79 4.41 -9.24
C GLY A 67 12.30 4.50 -9.25
N ALA A 68 12.85 5.71 -9.31
CA ALA A 68 14.27 5.95 -9.10
C ALA A 68 14.47 6.51 -7.70
N ASP A 69 15.20 5.80 -6.87
CA ASP A 69 15.40 6.12 -5.46
C ASP A 69 16.86 6.55 -5.21
N ASP A 70 17.05 7.30 -4.12
CA ASP A 70 18.36 7.79 -3.68
C ASP A 70 19.16 8.61 -4.72
N LEU A 71 18.44 9.31 -5.62
CA LEU A 71 18.98 10.23 -6.63
C LEU A 71 19.92 11.28 -6.01
N GLY A 72 21.11 11.42 -6.59
CA GLY A 72 22.19 12.29 -6.13
C GLY A 72 23.13 11.66 -5.10
N THR A 73 22.93 10.41 -4.72
CA THR A 73 23.77 9.69 -3.74
C THR A 73 24.63 8.59 -4.39
N GLY A 74 25.58 8.02 -3.65
CA GLY A 74 26.34 6.86 -4.14
C GLY A 74 25.53 5.56 -4.25
N GLN A 75 24.26 5.55 -3.80
CA GLN A 75 23.39 4.36 -3.74
C GLN A 75 22.17 4.42 -4.66
N GLU A 76 22.19 5.33 -5.63
CA GLU A 76 21.15 5.48 -6.65
C GLU A 76 20.77 4.15 -7.33
N HIS A 77 19.50 3.79 -7.25
CA HIS A 77 18.95 2.57 -7.86
C HIS A 77 17.54 2.80 -8.41
N ILE A 78 17.07 1.86 -9.20
CA ILE A 78 15.67 1.80 -9.64
C ILE A 78 14.96 0.70 -8.85
N THR A 79 13.88 1.05 -8.16
CA THR A 79 13.03 0.10 -7.46
C THR A 79 11.89 -0.36 -8.38
N LEU A 80 11.76 -1.68 -8.57
CA LEU A 80 10.65 -2.29 -9.29
C LEU A 80 9.57 -2.76 -8.33
N TYR A 81 8.31 -2.47 -8.66
CA TYR A 81 7.15 -2.88 -7.88
C TYR A 81 6.34 -3.90 -8.67
N PHE A 82 6.10 -5.06 -8.05
CA PHE A 82 5.26 -6.13 -8.57
C PHE A 82 4.06 -6.34 -7.63
N ASP A 83 2.96 -6.89 -8.15
CA ASP A 83 1.79 -7.27 -7.34
C ASP A 83 2.07 -8.48 -6.42
N PHE A 84 2.80 -9.47 -6.92
CA PHE A 84 3.21 -10.67 -6.19
C PHE A 84 4.71 -10.96 -6.39
N PRO A 85 5.60 -10.27 -5.66
CA PRO A 85 7.04 -10.43 -5.81
C PRO A 85 7.52 -11.88 -5.57
N SER A 86 6.78 -12.69 -4.81
CA SER A 86 7.05 -14.12 -4.57
C SER A 86 6.90 -15.01 -5.81
N THR A 87 6.21 -14.55 -6.85
CA THR A 87 6.09 -15.28 -8.14
C THR A 87 7.36 -15.18 -8.99
N LEU A 88 8.24 -14.21 -8.70
CA LEU A 88 9.53 -14.05 -9.35
C LEU A 88 10.58 -14.82 -8.56
N ASP A 89 10.94 -16.00 -9.08
CA ASP A 89 12.05 -16.79 -8.56
C ASP A 89 13.36 -15.99 -8.60
N ALA A 90 14.31 -16.37 -7.72
CA ALA A 90 15.61 -15.71 -7.61
C ALA A 90 16.38 -15.67 -8.95
N GLU A 91 16.20 -16.69 -9.80
CA GLU A 91 16.81 -16.75 -11.13
C GLU A 91 16.21 -15.73 -12.10
N ALA A 92 14.88 -15.55 -12.08
CA ALA A 92 14.17 -14.56 -12.87
C ALA A 92 14.52 -13.12 -12.42
N ARG A 93 14.60 -12.89 -11.10
CA ARG A 93 15.05 -11.59 -10.54
C ARG A 93 16.46 -11.24 -11.00
N ASN A 94 17.39 -12.19 -10.91
CA ASN A 94 18.78 -12.00 -11.32
C ASN A 94 18.92 -11.78 -12.84
N ALA A 95 18.13 -12.50 -13.64
CA ALA A 95 18.09 -12.30 -15.09
C ALA A 95 17.60 -10.89 -15.47
N LEU A 96 16.53 -10.41 -14.81
CA LEU A 96 15.99 -9.05 -15.00
C LEU A 96 16.98 -7.98 -14.55
N GLU A 97 17.59 -8.13 -13.37
CA GLU A 97 18.60 -7.21 -12.85
C GLU A 97 19.78 -7.08 -13.83
N LYS A 98 20.33 -8.21 -14.29
CA LYS A 98 21.45 -8.21 -15.26
C LYS A 98 21.07 -7.56 -16.57
N ARG A 99 19.88 -7.84 -17.09
CA ARG A 99 19.42 -7.30 -18.37
C ARG A 99 19.20 -5.80 -18.29
N ILE A 100 18.50 -5.32 -17.26
CA ILE A 100 18.25 -3.89 -17.06
C ILE A 100 19.55 -3.14 -16.78
N LYS A 101 20.48 -3.72 -16.01
CA LYS A 101 21.80 -3.14 -15.77
C LYS A 101 22.63 -3.05 -17.04
N ALA A 102 22.57 -4.06 -17.91
CA ALA A 102 23.26 -4.04 -19.21
C ALA A 102 22.67 -2.97 -20.15
N ASP A 103 21.34 -2.82 -20.17
CA ASP A 103 20.65 -1.90 -21.08
C ASP A 103 20.67 -0.45 -20.60
N THR A 104 20.65 -0.21 -19.28
CA THR A 104 20.48 1.13 -18.69
C THR A 104 21.64 1.63 -17.84
N GLY A 105 22.48 0.74 -17.34
CA GLY A 105 23.55 1.06 -16.37
C GLY A 105 23.07 1.27 -14.93
N TRP A 106 21.77 1.06 -14.63
CA TRP A 106 21.22 1.23 -13.28
C TRP A 106 21.25 -0.05 -12.46
N ALA A 107 21.48 0.08 -11.16
CA ALA A 107 21.24 -0.97 -10.18
C ALA A 107 19.73 -1.10 -9.93
N ILE A 108 19.25 -2.32 -9.71
CA ILE A 108 17.83 -2.62 -9.53
C ILE A 108 17.59 -3.21 -8.14
N VAL A 109 16.56 -2.73 -7.47
CA VAL A 109 16.03 -3.31 -6.24
C VAL A 109 14.59 -3.72 -6.49
N PHE A 110 14.18 -4.87 -5.95
CA PHE A 110 12.80 -5.32 -6.03
C PHE A 110 12.10 -4.94 -4.73
N SER A 111 10.91 -4.33 -4.84
CA SER A 111 10.05 -4.14 -3.69
C SER A 111 9.39 -5.47 -3.32
N ASP A 112 9.47 -5.85 -2.04
CA ASP A 112 8.74 -7.00 -1.48
C ASP A 112 7.30 -6.64 -1.08
N SER A 113 6.80 -5.46 -1.49
CA SER A 113 5.42 -5.05 -1.27
C SER A 113 4.47 -5.97 -2.04
N VAL A 114 3.56 -6.63 -1.31
CA VAL A 114 2.53 -7.51 -1.88
C VAL A 114 1.20 -6.76 -1.95
N ARG A 115 0.51 -6.83 -3.08
CA ARG A 115 -0.86 -6.31 -3.26
C ARG A 115 -1.88 -7.27 -2.64
N VAL A 116 -2.06 -7.16 -1.33
CA VAL A 116 -3.00 -7.97 -0.54
C VAL A 116 -4.45 -7.81 -1.02
N ASP A 117 -4.79 -6.67 -1.61
CA ASP A 117 -6.09 -6.40 -2.25
C ASP A 117 -6.34 -7.30 -3.48
N LEU A 118 -5.33 -7.49 -4.32
CA LEU A 118 -5.43 -8.41 -5.47
C LEU A 118 -5.50 -9.86 -5.01
N LEU A 119 -4.78 -10.21 -3.93
CA LEU A 119 -4.90 -11.52 -3.29
C LEU A 119 -6.32 -11.75 -2.76
N GLN A 120 -6.89 -10.78 -2.04
CA GLN A 120 -8.24 -10.87 -1.50
C GLN A 120 -9.30 -10.95 -2.60
N ASN A 121 -9.18 -10.15 -3.67
CA ASN A 121 -10.07 -10.23 -4.83
C ASN A 121 -9.99 -11.61 -5.47
N ARG A 122 -8.78 -12.17 -5.61
CA ARG A 122 -8.60 -13.50 -6.20
C ARG A 122 -9.16 -14.62 -5.32
N ILE A 123 -8.99 -14.50 -4.00
CA ILE A 123 -9.63 -15.38 -3.00
C ILE A 123 -11.16 -15.31 -3.13
N ASN A 124 -11.72 -14.11 -3.27
CA ASN A 124 -13.16 -13.89 -3.42
C ASN A 124 -13.70 -14.44 -4.75
N GLU A 125 -12.94 -14.32 -5.84
CA GLU A 125 -13.30 -14.92 -7.15
C GLU A 125 -13.30 -16.46 -7.10
N LEU A 126 -12.34 -17.06 -6.39
CA LEU A 126 -12.16 -18.50 -6.32
C LEU A 126 -13.09 -19.19 -5.31
N LEU A 127 -13.41 -18.53 -4.20
CA LEU A 127 -14.16 -19.12 -3.07
C LEU A 127 -15.53 -18.48 -2.84
N GLY A 128 -15.89 -17.45 -3.63
CA GLY A 128 -17.06 -16.60 -3.38
C GLY A 128 -16.81 -15.61 -2.23
N THR A 129 -17.66 -14.58 -2.11
CA THR A 129 -17.58 -13.55 -1.06
C THR A 129 -17.52 -14.18 0.33
N SER A 130 -16.30 -14.31 0.82
CA SER A 130 -15.93 -14.83 2.12
C SER A 130 -15.36 -13.65 2.89
N GLY A 131 -15.71 -13.50 4.16
CA GLY A 131 -15.25 -12.37 4.97
C GLY A 131 -13.73 -12.17 4.93
N SER A 132 -13.27 -10.99 5.37
CA SER A 132 -11.86 -10.55 5.31
C SER A 132 -10.87 -11.69 5.62
N SER A 133 -10.00 -12.01 4.66
CA SER A 133 -9.00 -13.06 4.83
C SER A 133 -7.81 -12.53 5.62
N SER A 134 -7.32 -13.33 6.57
CA SER A 134 -6.14 -13.01 7.36
C SER A 134 -4.90 -13.37 6.57
N VAL A 135 -4.13 -12.39 6.09
CA VAL A 135 -2.95 -12.64 5.26
C VAL A 135 -1.69 -12.53 6.11
N TYR A 136 -0.88 -13.58 6.07
CA TYR A 136 0.40 -13.76 6.74
C TYR A 136 1.51 -13.69 5.69
N LEU A 137 2.21 -12.55 5.63
CA LEU A 137 3.22 -12.30 4.59
C LEU A 137 4.54 -13.06 4.85
N ASP A 138 4.85 -13.37 6.11
CA ASP A 138 6.04 -14.09 6.56
C ASP A 138 6.08 -15.55 6.06
N THR A 139 4.93 -16.18 6.04
CA THR A 139 4.69 -17.57 5.65
C THR A 139 4.05 -17.67 4.27
N LEU A 140 3.84 -16.54 3.59
CA LEU A 140 3.06 -16.42 2.36
C LEU A 140 1.75 -17.22 2.46
N THR A 141 1.02 -17.04 3.56
CA THR A 141 -0.19 -17.81 3.87
C THR A 141 -1.39 -16.90 4.03
N ALA A 142 -2.57 -17.27 3.51
CA ALA A 142 -3.82 -16.54 3.68
C ALA A 142 -4.87 -17.43 4.35
N GLY A 143 -5.34 -17.04 5.53
CA GLY A 143 -6.41 -17.71 6.27
C GLY A 143 -7.79 -17.18 5.90
N VAL A 144 -8.71 -18.07 5.52
CA VAL A 144 -10.08 -17.69 5.13
C VAL A 144 -11.08 -18.25 6.14
N PRO A 145 -12.06 -17.45 6.62
CA PRO A 145 -13.03 -17.88 7.63
C PRO A 145 -14.18 -18.73 7.06
N ILE A 146 -13.90 -19.64 6.12
CA ILE A 146 -14.89 -20.54 5.50
C ILE A 146 -14.56 -22.00 5.77
N LYS A 147 -15.60 -22.85 5.69
CA LYS A 147 -15.43 -24.31 5.74
C LYS A 147 -14.71 -24.76 4.47
N ARG A 148 -13.76 -25.69 4.62
CA ARG A 148 -12.98 -26.25 3.51
C ARG A 148 -13.95 -26.82 2.44
N PRO A 149 -13.96 -26.29 1.21
CA PRO A 149 -14.79 -26.83 0.14
C PRO A 149 -14.18 -28.13 -0.41
N ASP A 150 -15.01 -29.00 -1.01
CA ASP A 150 -14.59 -30.33 -1.48
C ASP A 150 -13.52 -30.25 -2.60
N ASN A 151 -13.46 -29.14 -3.32
CA ASN A 151 -12.49 -28.80 -4.37
C ASN A 151 -11.30 -27.94 -3.86
N ALA A 152 -11.04 -27.91 -2.55
CA ALA A 152 -9.99 -27.08 -1.94
C ALA A 152 -8.57 -27.33 -2.49
N GLU A 153 -8.21 -28.56 -2.87
CA GLU A 153 -6.85 -28.86 -3.34
C GLU A 153 -6.53 -28.24 -4.71
N GLU A 154 -7.50 -28.22 -5.62
CA GLU A 154 -7.32 -27.54 -6.93
C GLU A 154 -7.23 -26.03 -6.75
N LEU A 155 -8.06 -25.46 -5.88
CA LEU A 155 -8.07 -24.03 -5.57
C LEU A 155 -6.75 -23.58 -4.90
N LEU A 156 -6.22 -24.39 -3.98
CA LEU A 156 -4.92 -24.16 -3.34
C LEU A 156 -3.78 -24.13 -4.36
N LYS A 157 -3.79 -25.08 -5.30
CA LYS A 157 -2.76 -25.19 -6.33
C LYS A 157 -2.83 -24.04 -7.32
N GLN A 158 -4.03 -23.64 -7.72
CA GLN A 158 -4.25 -22.52 -8.63
C GLN A 158 -3.85 -21.18 -8.00
N LEU A 159 -4.27 -20.92 -6.75
CA LEU A 159 -3.90 -19.70 -6.04
C LEU A 159 -2.39 -19.60 -5.84
N LYS A 160 -1.74 -20.70 -5.43
CA LYS A 160 -0.29 -20.75 -5.24
C LYS A 160 0.49 -20.51 -6.53
N ALA A 161 0.01 -21.02 -7.66
CA ALA A 161 0.65 -20.80 -8.95
C ALA A 161 0.52 -19.34 -9.42
N GLU A 162 -0.58 -18.67 -9.10
CA GLU A 162 -0.86 -17.30 -9.57
C GLU A 162 -0.34 -16.20 -8.63
N THR A 163 -0.30 -16.44 -7.31
CA THR A 163 0.06 -15.41 -6.31
C THR A 163 1.27 -15.79 -5.45
N GLY A 164 1.69 -17.06 -5.46
CA GLY A 164 2.71 -17.59 -4.56
C GLY A 164 2.22 -17.84 -3.13
N PHE A 165 0.95 -17.54 -2.81
CA PHE A 165 0.39 -17.73 -1.46
C PHE A 165 -0.23 -19.12 -1.27
N SER A 166 -0.16 -19.64 -0.05
CA SER A 166 -0.85 -20.85 0.38
C SER A 166 -2.12 -20.45 1.16
N LEU A 167 -3.24 -21.15 0.99
CA LEU A 167 -4.48 -20.84 1.70
C LEU A 167 -4.69 -21.78 2.90
N THR A 168 -5.21 -21.29 4.02
CA THR A 168 -5.61 -22.11 5.17
C THR A 168 -7.07 -21.87 5.55
N PHE A 169 -7.76 -22.93 5.96
CA PHE A 169 -9.18 -22.88 6.33
C PHE A 169 -9.34 -22.99 7.85
N LYS A 170 -10.41 -22.40 8.39
CA LYS A 170 -10.71 -22.32 9.84
C LYS A 170 -10.72 -23.66 10.59
N ASP A 171 -10.95 -24.79 9.91
CA ASP A 171 -10.93 -26.12 10.55
C ASP A 171 -9.52 -26.67 10.84
N GLU A 172 -8.46 -26.10 10.24
CA GLU A 172 -7.08 -26.58 10.46
C GLU A 172 -6.39 -25.90 11.66
N SER A 173 -6.89 -24.76 12.14
CA SER A 173 -6.34 -24.05 13.30
C SER A 173 -6.60 -24.72 14.66
N GLY A 174 -7.21 -25.91 14.67
CA GLY A 174 -7.66 -26.61 15.89
C GLY A 174 -6.67 -27.56 16.55
N LYS A 175 -5.50 -27.87 15.95
CA LYS A 175 -4.55 -28.83 16.54
C LYS A 175 -3.09 -28.45 16.30
N SER A 176 -2.59 -27.52 17.11
CA SER A 176 -1.23 -27.52 17.68
C SER A 176 -1.08 -26.26 18.52
N GLY A 177 -1.18 -26.40 19.84
CA GLY A 177 -1.12 -25.29 20.77
C GLY A 177 0.32 -24.93 21.14
N VAL A 178 0.59 -23.63 21.25
CA VAL A 178 1.18 -23.04 22.47
C VAL A 178 0.51 -21.68 22.70
N GLY A 179 -0.21 -21.61 23.82
CA GLY A 179 -0.79 -20.45 24.50
C GLY A 179 -0.79 -19.07 23.83
N ARG A 180 -1.97 -18.64 23.40
CA ARG A 180 -2.59 -17.37 23.83
C ARG A 180 -4.09 -17.47 23.62
N SER A 181 -4.82 -17.52 24.74
CA SER A 181 -6.28 -17.41 24.74
C SER A 181 -6.72 -16.13 24.02
N PRO A 182 -7.88 -16.13 23.35
CA PRO A 182 -8.40 -14.98 22.63
C PRO A 182 -8.97 -14.00 23.65
N SER A 183 -8.16 -13.03 24.08
CA SER A 183 -8.65 -11.84 24.73
C SER A 183 -9.37 -10.96 23.72
N SER A 184 -10.69 -10.91 23.87
CA SER A 184 -11.62 -9.86 23.46
C SER A 184 -11.00 -8.47 23.21
N VAL A 185 -11.33 -7.91 22.04
CA VAL A 185 -11.31 -6.47 21.66
C VAL A 185 -9.94 -5.76 21.70
N GLN A 186 -9.32 -5.57 20.53
CA GLN A 186 -8.75 -4.28 20.05
C GLN A 186 -8.02 -4.46 18.71
N PRO A 187 -8.44 -3.78 17.62
CA PRO A 187 -7.54 -3.34 16.56
C PRO A 187 -7.34 -1.82 16.71
N ASP A 188 -6.59 -1.40 17.73
CA ASP A 188 -6.40 0.04 17.97
C ASP A 188 -5.18 0.60 17.27
N PHE A 189 -4.27 -0.24 16.78
CA PHE A 189 -3.11 0.21 16.03
C PHE A 189 -2.82 -0.71 14.86
N TYR A 190 -2.86 -0.14 13.65
CA TYR A 190 -2.35 -0.73 12.42
C TYR A 190 -0.86 -0.48 12.36
N ARG A 191 -0.08 -1.54 12.15
CA ARG A 191 1.37 -1.48 12.05
C ARG A 191 1.80 -2.31 10.87
N SER A 192 2.60 -1.71 10.00
CA SER A 192 3.39 -2.48 9.05
C SER A 192 4.39 -3.32 9.83
N GLU A 193 4.42 -4.63 9.56
CA GLU A 193 5.44 -5.54 10.08
C GLU A 193 6.81 -5.31 9.40
N THR A 194 6.81 -4.68 8.23
CA THR A 194 8.04 -4.28 7.53
C THR A 194 8.55 -2.96 8.10
N VAL A 195 9.82 -2.94 8.50
CA VAL A 195 10.50 -1.75 9.02
C VAL A 195 10.70 -0.75 7.89
N SER A 196 10.02 0.40 7.99
CA SER A 196 10.18 1.53 7.09
C SER A 196 10.80 2.71 7.86
N PRO A 197 11.69 3.51 7.25
CA PRO A 197 12.20 4.73 7.86
C PRO A 197 11.05 5.61 8.33
N ARG A 198 11.08 6.00 9.61
CA ARG A 198 10.10 6.91 10.18
C ARG A 198 10.24 8.28 9.54
N LEU A 199 9.17 8.78 8.93
CA LEU A 199 9.08 10.14 8.43
C LEU A 199 9.00 11.17 9.57
N GLU A 200 9.43 12.40 9.29
CA GLU A 200 9.19 13.53 10.17
C GLU A 200 7.66 13.76 10.33
N ASN A 201 7.22 14.31 11.46
CA ASN A 201 5.80 14.43 11.77
C ASN A 201 5.00 15.19 10.68
N ASN A 202 5.53 16.29 10.13
CA ASN A 202 4.84 17.04 9.08
C ASN A 202 4.91 16.35 7.72
N GLU A 203 5.99 15.61 7.44
CA GLU A 203 6.08 14.75 6.25
C GLU A 203 5.06 13.63 6.30
N ALA A 204 4.93 12.97 7.43
CA ALA A 204 3.95 11.91 7.63
C ALA A 204 2.51 12.42 7.46
N ILE A 205 2.19 13.63 7.97
CA ILE A 205 0.88 14.26 7.78
C ILE A 205 0.62 14.54 6.29
N ARG A 206 1.62 15.06 5.56
CA ARG A 206 1.50 15.28 4.11
C ARG A 206 1.31 13.96 3.36
N GLU A 207 2.07 12.93 3.74
CA GLU A 207 2.00 11.60 3.16
C GLU A 207 0.62 10.95 3.35
N ALA A 208 0.01 11.12 4.53
CA ALA A 208 -1.38 10.69 4.75
C ALA A 208 -2.37 11.40 3.80
N GLY A 209 -2.13 12.67 3.46
CA GLY A 209 -2.93 13.39 2.47
C GLY A 209 -2.77 12.85 1.05
N VAL A 210 -1.54 12.50 0.66
CA VAL A 210 -1.24 11.87 -0.64
C VAL A 210 -1.89 10.49 -0.72
N TRP A 211 -1.65 9.65 0.29
CA TRP A 211 -2.23 8.30 0.43
C TRP A 211 -3.74 8.29 0.29
N ALA A 212 -4.42 9.25 0.94
CA ALA A 212 -5.87 9.39 0.87
C ALA A 212 -6.36 9.78 -0.52
N LYS A 213 -5.69 10.76 -1.15
CA LYS A 213 -6.05 11.24 -2.48
C LYS A 213 -5.90 10.15 -3.54
N GLU A 214 -4.83 9.36 -3.48
CA GLU A 214 -4.59 8.23 -4.38
C GLU A 214 -5.68 7.16 -4.31
N ARG A 215 -6.32 7.00 -3.14
CA ARG A 215 -7.36 5.99 -2.88
C ARG A 215 -8.78 6.52 -2.98
N GLY A 216 -8.96 7.81 -3.25
CA GLY A 216 -10.29 8.44 -3.19
C GLY A 216 -10.90 8.41 -1.78
N ILE A 217 -10.07 8.35 -0.74
CA ILE A 217 -10.51 8.34 0.66
C ILE A 217 -10.66 9.78 1.15
N THR A 218 -11.81 10.10 1.72
CA THR A 218 -12.03 11.41 2.36
C THR A 218 -11.50 11.40 3.78
N LEU A 219 -10.35 12.06 4.00
CA LEU A 219 -9.81 12.33 5.33
C LEU A 219 -10.24 13.70 5.84
N TYR A 220 -10.75 13.73 7.07
CA TYR A 220 -11.11 14.98 7.73
C TYR A 220 -9.94 15.62 8.47
N LYS A 221 -9.05 14.79 9.01
CA LYS A 221 -7.86 15.22 9.75
C LYS A 221 -6.88 14.05 9.87
N SER A 222 -5.59 14.35 9.81
CA SER A 222 -4.52 13.48 10.31
C SER A 222 -3.81 14.22 11.45
N SER A 223 -3.41 13.50 12.49
CA SER A 223 -2.71 14.11 13.63
C SER A 223 -1.71 13.18 14.26
N MET A 224 -0.60 13.74 14.72
CA MET A 224 0.40 13.02 15.50
C MET A 224 0.02 13.05 16.97
N LYS A 225 0.03 11.87 17.61
CA LYS A 225 -0.21 11.70 19.03
C LYS A 225 0.94 10.93 19.67
N GLN A 226 1.05 11.08 20.98
CA GLN A 226 1.99 10.34 21.81
C GLN A 226 1.23 9.68 22.95
N SER A 227 1.47 8.38 23.14
CA SER A 227 0.97 7.64 24.30
C SER A 227 2.01 6.61 24.71
N GLY A 228 2.27 6.49 26.02
CA GLY A 228 3.21 5.51 26.56
C GLY A 228 4.64 5.61 25.99
N GLY A 229 5.08 6.81 25.60
CA GLY A 229 6.40 7.01 24.97
C GLY A 229 6.48 6.65 23.48
N GLN A 230 5.39 6.17 22.87
CA GLN A 230 5.32 5.87 21.45
C GLN A 230 4.54 6.96 20.69
N THR A 231 5.15 7.49 19.63
CA THR A 231 4.47 8.37 18.67
C THR A 231 3.69 7.52 17.67
N TYR A 232 2.45 7.92 17.41
CA TYR A 232 1.57 7.31 16.41
C TYR A 232 0.76 8.38 15.68
N MET A 233 0.21 8.02 14.53
CA MET A 233 -0.69 8.88 13.77
C MET A 233 -2.14 8.45 13.98
N GLU A 234 -3.01 9.40 14.30
CA GLU A 234 -4.46 9.21 14.33
C GLU A 234 -5.09 9.83 13.09
N ILE A 235 -5.84 9.02 12.36
CA ILE A 235 -6.59 9.39 11.16
C ILE A 235 -8.07 9.59 11.52
N HIS A 236 -8.64 10.69 11.06
CA HIS A 236 -10.06 11.00 11.25
C HIS A 236 -10.81 10.75 9.95
N PHE A 237 -11.43 9.58 9.88
CA PHE A 237 -12.51 9.30 8.93
C PHE A 237 -13.80 10.02 9.38
N ILE A 238 -14.81 9.97 8.53
CA ILE A 238 -16.15 10.44 8.90
C ILE A 238 -16.70 9.65 10.09
N THR A 239 -16.49 8.33 10.11
CA THR A 239 -16.97 7.42 11.15
C THR A 239 -15.99 6.25 11.38
N PRO A 240 -16.04 5.60 12.55
CA PRO A 240 -15.32 4.35 12.82
C PRO A 240 -15.65 3.23 11.83
N GLU A 241 -16.90 3.15 11.37
CA GLU A 241 -17.41 2.14 10.47
C GLU A 241 -16.74 2.25 9.10
N VAL A 242 -16.56 3.48 8.60
CA VAL A 242 -15.77 3.73 7.38
C VAL A 242 -14.30 3.40 7.61
N ALA A 243 -13.73 3.76 8.76
CA ALA A 243 -12.33 3.44 9.06
C ALA A 243 -12.06 1.92 9.05
N LEU A 244 -12.98 1.10 9.56
CA LEU A 244 -12.86 -0.36 9.56
C LEU A 244 -12.83 -0.96 8.15
N ARG A 245 -13.46 -0.30 7.16
CA ARG A 245 -13.40 -0.70 5.74
C ARG A 245 -12.00 -0.48 5.13
N HIS A 246 -11.17 0.35 5.76
CA HIS A 246 -9.83 0.76 5.30
C HIS A 246 -8.71 0.21 6.17
N GLY A 247 -8.93 -0.93 6.85
CA GLY A 247 -7.93 -1.55 7.74
C GLY A 247 -6.58 -1.79 7.06
N SER A 248 -6.60 -2.43 5.88
CA SER A 248 -5.41 -2.69 5.07
C SER A 248 -4.76 -1.41 4.55
N ASP A 249 -5.55 -0.41 4.15
CA ASP A 249 -5.02 0.86 3.69
C ASP A 249 -4.24 1.57 4.82
N MET A 250 -4.70 1.45 6.07
CA MET A 250 -4.01 2.03 7.23
C MET A 250 -2.70 1.31 7.57
N GLU A 251 -2.57 0.01 7.31
CA GLU A 251 -1.29 -0.70 7.42
C GLU A 251 -0.28 -0.23 6.37
N GLU A 252 -0.74 0.01 5.14
CA GLU A 252 0.13 0.61 4.12
C GLU A 252 0.54 2.04 4.50
N LEU A 253 -0.39 2.84 5.02
CA LEU A 253 -0.02 4.16 5.53
C LEU A 253 1.01 4.07 6.66
N SER A 254 0.92 3.03 7.50
CA SER A 254 1.92 2.72 8.52
C SER A 254 3.29 2.45 7.90
N TRP A 255 3.33 1.68 6.82
CA TRP A 255 4.56 1.43 6.07
C TRP A 255 5.11 2.71 5.43
N ARG A 256 4.30 3.51 4.74
CA ARG A 256 4.74 4.74 4.06
C ARG A 256 5.32 5.78 5.02
N THR A 257 4.80 5.82 6.25
CA THR A 257 5.19 6.83 7.24
C THR A 257 6.17 6.32 8.30
N GLY A 258 6.37 5.00 8.39
CA GLY A 258 7.11 4.35 9.47
C GLY A 258 6.50 4.58 10.86
N LEU A 259 5.19 4.84 10.93
CA LEU A 259 4.46 5.14 12.16
C LEU A 259 3.31 4.17 12.38
N PRO A 260 3.02 3.77 13.63
CA PRO A 260 1.75 3.13 13.94
C PRO A 260 0.58 4.06 13.58
N ILE A 261 -0.45 3.50 12.95
CA ILE A 261 -1.64 4.24 12.55
C ILE A 261 -2.81 3.79 13.42
N THR A 262 -3.64 4.73 13.84
CA THR A 262 -4.94 4.48 14.46
C THR A 262 -5.98 5.39 13.82
N TYR A 263 -7.25 5.20 14.20
CA TYR A 263 -8.34 6.06 13.76
C TYR A 263 -9.16 6.57 14.94
N ALA A 264 -9.76 7.74 14.75
CA ALA A 264 -10.64 8.33 15.74
C ALA A 264 -11.90 7.47 15.94
N LYS A 265 -12.16 7.07 17.19
CA LYS A 265 -13.34 6.27 17.56
C LYS A 265 -14.64 7.06 17.64
N ASN A 266 -14.55 8.39 17.61
CA ASN A 266 -15.72 9.27 17.64
C ASN A 266 -16.07 9.72 16.22
N PRO A 267 -17.32 9.50 15.76
CA PRO A 267 -17.75 9.94 14.44
C PRO A 267 -17.83 11.46 14.36
N LYS A 268 -17.65 12.00 13.15
CA LYS A 268 -17.90 13.40 12.80
C LYS A 268 -19.41 13.62 12.67
N GLN A 269 -20.11 13.60 13.80
CA GLN A 269 -21.58 13.58 13.84
C GLN A 269 -22.25 14.66 12.96
N ASN A 270 -21.77 15.91 13.02
CA ASN A 270 -22.33 17.00 12.20
C ASN A 270 -22.19 16.74 10.71
N GLU A 271 -21.11 16.09 10.28
CA GLU A 271 -20.87 15.76 8.89
C GLU A 271 -21.76 14.62 8.43
N VAL A 272 -21.92 13.58 9.26
CA VAL A 272 -22.85 12.48 8.98
C VAL A 272 -24.28 13.01 8.83
N ILE A 273 -24.71 13.90 9.74
CA ILE A 273 -26.03 14.56 9.67
C ILE A 273 -26.16 15.39 8.39
N ARG A 274 -25.11 16.14 8.02
CA ARG A 274 -25.11 16.93 6.79
C ARG A 274 -25.26 16.06 5.55
N ILE A 275 -24.45 15.01 5.41
CA ILE A 275 -24.52 14.08 4.27
C ILE A 275 -25.90 13.42 4.21
N ALA A 276 -26.44 12.96 5.35
CA ALA A 276 -27.77 12.38 5.40
C ALA A 276 -28.84 13.40 4.94
N ALA A 277 -28.78 14.65 5.40
CA ALA A 277 -29.72 15.69 5.00
C ALA A 277 -29.59 16.10 3.53
N GLU A 278 -28.39 16.04 2.95
CA GLU A 278 -28.14 16.29 1.52
C GLU A 278 -28.66 15.14 0.64
N LYS A 279 -28.57 13.91 1.15
CA LYS A 279 -28.97 12.69 0.42
C LYS A 279 -30.46 12.36 0.54
N ILE A 280 -31.10 12.74 1.65
CA ILE A 280 -32.53 12.58 1.82
C ILE A 280 -33.27 13.60 0.93
N PRO A 281 -34.14 13.15 0.01
CA PRO A 281 -34.87 14.04 -0.88
C PRO A 281 -35.76 15.03 -0.13
N GLN A 282 -35.74 16.31 -0.53
CA GLN A 282 -36.58 17.36 0.07
C GLN A 282 -38.09 17.03 -0.01
N ARG A 283 -38.51 16.28 -1.04
CA ARG A 283 -39.89 15.82 -1.22
C ARG A 283 -40.39 14.89 -0.11
N TRP A 284 -39.50 14.26 0.67
CA TRP A 284 -39.89 13.46 1.83
C TRP A 284 -40.39 14.31 3.01
N GLY A 285 -40.26 15.65 2.93
CA GLY A 285 -40.87 16.56 3.91
C GLY A 285 -40.26 16.46 5.30
N MET A 286 -38.95 16.23 5.38
CA MET A 286 -38.23 16.09 6.64
C MET A 286 -38.38 17.36 7.52
N LYS A 287 -39.04 17.23 8.68
CA LYS A 287 -39.33 18.36 9.58
C LYS A 287 -38.16 18.77 10.49
N LYS A 288 -37.24 17.85 10.75
CA LYS A 288 -36.07 18.01 11.64
C LYS A 288 -34.89 17.25 11.07
N ASN A 289 -33.67 17.67 11.40
CA ASN A 289 -32.46 16.95 11.02
C ASN A 289 -32.50 15.48 11.50
N PRO A 290 -31.86 14.56 10.77
CA PRO A 290 -31.71 13.18 11.19
C PRO A 290 -31.08 13.08 12.59
N SER A 291 -31.61 12.21 13.43
CA SER A 291 -31.06 11.91 14.74
C SER A 291 -30.02 10.81 14.60
N LEU A 292 -28.83 11.00 15.16
CA LEU A 292 -27.72 10.06 15.02
C LEU A 292 -27.53 9.25 16.30
N HIS A 293 -27.57 7.93 16.17
CA HIS A 293 -27.37 6.95 17.24
C HIS A 293 -26.01 6.28 17.05
N THR A 294 -24.98 6.86 17.68
CA THR A 294 -23.57 6.44 17.48
C THR A 294 -23.30 4.99 17.86
N ALA A 295 -23.95 4.49 18.92
CA ALA A 295 -23.68 3.15 19.43
C ALA A 295 -24.20 2.02 18.52
N GLN A 296 -25.20 2.31 17.69
CA GLN A 296 -25.81 1.36 16.77
C GLN A 296 -25.39 1.59 15.31
N ALA A 297 -24.62 2.64 15.03
CA ALA A 297 -24.37 3.13 13.68
C ALA A 297 -25.67 3.39 12.90
N GLU A 298 -26.64 4.06 13.55
CA GLU A 298 -27.97 4.30 12.98
C GLU A 298 -28.27 5.80 12.84
N LEU A 299 -28.96 6.15 11.76
CA LEU A 299 -29.55 7.47 11.50
C LEU A 299 -31.06 7.33 11.49
N ILE A 300 -31.76 8.07 12.33
CA ILE A 300 -33.21 8.07 12.41
C ILE A 300 -33.76 9.35 11.80
N VAL A 301 -34.57 9.22 10.76
CA VAL A 301 -35.34 10.33 10.17
C VAL A 301 -36.83 10.16 10.46
N LYS A 302 -37.48 11.26 10.85
CA LYS A 302 -38.93 11.31 11.07
C LYS A 302 -39.60 11.97 9.89
N LEU A 303 -40.45 11.22 9.19
CA LEU A 303 -41.16 11.64 8.00
C LEU A 303 -42.67 11.61 8.24
N SER A 304 -43.41 12.42 7.49
CA SER A 304 -44.88 12.42 7.57
C SER A 304 -45.54 11.34 6.72
N GLU A 305 -44.83 10.85 5.70
CA GLU A 305 -45.29 9.76 4.83
C GLU A 305 -44.13 8.80 4.58
N GLN A 306 -44.46 7.53 4.32
CA GLN A 306 -43.48 6.50 3.96
C GLN A 306 -43.02 6.74 2.51
N PRO A 307 -41.71 6.89 2.24
CA PRO A 307 -41.22 6.97 0.88
C PRO A 307 -41.41 5.66 0.11
N PRO A 308 -41.39 5.69 -1.24
CA PRO A 308 -41.31 4.48 -2.05
C PRO A 308 -40.12 3.60 -1.65
N ASP A 309 -40.32 2.29 -1.59
CA ASP A 309 -39.32 1.35 -1.05
C ASP A 309 -38.03 1.30 -1.89
N ASP A 310 -38.15 1.44 -3.20
CA ASP A 310 -37.02 1.50 -4.15
C ASP A 310 -36.16 2.74 -3.93
N GLU A 311 -36.81 3.90 -3.81
CA GLU A 311 -36.15 5.17 -3.52
C GLU A 311 -35.52 5.17 -2.12
N LEU A 312 -36.23 4.61 -1.12
CA LEU A 312 -35.72 4.50 0.24
C LEU A 312 -34.49 3.61 0.32
N GLN A 313 -34.49 2.48 -0.39
CA GLN A 313 -33.35 1.59 -0.42
C GLN A 313 -32.14 2.24 -1.09
N GLN A 314 -32.34 2.95 -2.21
CA GLN A 314 -31.26 3.70 -2.85
C GLN A 314 -30.63 4.71 -1.89
N VAL A 315 -31.44 5.52 -1.20
CA VAL A 315 -30.93 6.53 -0.25
C VAL A 315 -30.22 5.86 0.94
N ARG A 316 -30.72 4.71 1.42
CA ARG A 316 -30.04 3.91 2.46
C ARG A 316 -28.66 3.46 2.02
N ASP A 317 -28.56 2.90 0.82
CA ASP A 317 -27.31 2.37 0.29
C ASP A 317 -26.29 3.50 0.07
N GLU A 318 -26.72 4.65 -0.45
CA GLU A 318 -25.85 5.81 -0.62
C GLU A 318 -25.32 6.35 0.72
N ILE A 319 -26.18 6.43 1.74
CA ILE A 319 -25.77 6.90 3.08
C ILE A 319 -24.85 5.89 3.75
N ASP A 320 -25.15 4.59 3.68
CA ASP A 320 -24.30 3.55 4.25
C ASP A 320 -22.93 3.53 3.56
N GLN A 321 -22.88 3.65 2.24
CA GLN A 321 -21.63 3.67 1.50
C GLN A 321 -20.74 4.86 1.95
N LEU A 322 -21.33 6.04 2.12
CA LEU A 322 -20.59 7.26 2.44
C LEU A 322 -20.24 7.40 3.93
N THR A 323 -21.10 6.88 4.82
CA THR A 323 -21.01 7.16 6.26
C THR A 323 -20.86 5.92 7.12
N GLY A 324 -21.16 4.73 6.59
CA GLY A 324 -21.22 3.48 7.34
C GLY A 324 -22.42 3.37 8.30
N TYR A 325 -23.36 4.33 8.26
CA TYR A 325 -24.54 4.36 9.12
C TYR A 325 -25.77 3.91 8.33
N GLN A 326 -26.64 3.15 8.99
CA GLN A 326 -27.90 2.70 8.41
C GLN A 326 -29.01 3.73 8.64
N LEU A 327 -29.72 4.11 7.56
CA LEU A 327 -30.88 5.00 7.65
C LEU A 327 -32.16 4.23 8.03
N LYS A 328 -32.75 4.62 9.16
CA LYS A 328 -34.08 4.20 9.63
C LYS A 328 -35.08 5.34 9.50
N VAL A 329 -36.26 5.00 8.98
CA VAL A 329 -37.38 5.92 8.82
C VAL A 329 -38.44 5.60 9.86
N GLU A 330 -38.87 6.63 10.60
CA GLU A 330 -40.07 6.59 11.45
C GLU A 330 -41.14 7.49 10.81
N VAL A 331 -42.29 6.91 10.46
CA VAL A 331 -43.44 7.69 9.98
C VAL A 331 -44.26 8.17 11.19
N ARG A 332 -44.55 9.48 11.25
CA ARG A 332 -45.35 10.10 12.31
C ARG A 332 -46.29 11.20 11.83
#